data_AF-A0A2J6J8U9-F1
#
_entry.id   AF-A0A2J6J8U9-F1
#
_cell.length_a   1.000
_cell.length_b   1.000
_cell.length_c   1.000
_cell.angle_alpha   90.00
_cell.angle_beta   90.00
_cell.angle_gamma   90.00
#
_symmetry.space_group_name_H-M   'P 1'
#
loop_
_entity.id
_entity.type
_entity.pdbx_description
1 polymer ?
#
loop_
_entity_poly.entity_id
_entity_poly.type
_entity_poly.pdbx_seq_one_letter_code
_entity_poly.pdbx_strand_id
1 'polypeptide(L)'
;KLIPSKVRIPAFIIIIATFVTVVQLCMEAWVYGLYQSLGIFIPLIVVNCLILGRAEAFASKRPVLDAAVDGLGMGLGFTLALFILGAVREIFGSGALLGFTLFGAGYQPILLMILPPGAFISLGLLLAVMNKFEARKS
;
A
#
# COMPACT_ATOMS: atom_id res chain seq x y z
N LYS A 1 31.85 -3.92 -2.91
CA LYS A 1 30.44 -3.44 -2.72
C LYS A 1 29.90 -3.15 -4.12
N LEU A 2 28.93 -3.94 -4.61
CA LEU A 2 28.54 -3.99 -6.03
C LEU A 2 27.91 -2.70 -6.60
N ILE A 3 27.49 -1.75 -5.75
CA ILE A 3 26.88 -0.48 -6.18
C ILE A 3 27.66 0.70 -5.57
N PRO A 4 28.21 1.64 -6.37
CA PRO A 4 28.85 2.85 -5.88
C PRO A 4 27.85 3.77 -5.14
N SER A 5 28.28 4.37 -4.03
CA SER A 5 27.41 5.18 -3.16
C SER A 5 26.73 6.36 -3.85
N LYS A 6 27.31 6.90 -4.93
CA LYS A 6 26.79 8.06 -5.66
C LYS A 6 25.57 7.74 -6.56
N VAL A 7 25.38 6.48 -6.94
CA VAL A 7 24.34 6.05 -7.89
C VAL A 7 23.36 5.04 -7.29
N ARG A 8 23.32 4.94 -5.96
CA ARG A 8 22.55 3.91 -5.25
C ARG A 8 21.04 4.06 -5.45
N ILE A 9 20.50 5.25 -5.25
CA ILE A 9 19.05 5.51 -5.36
C ILE A 9 18.55 5.23 -6.79
N PRO A 10 19.17 5.78 -7.85
CA PRO A 10 18.80 5.44 -9.23
C PRO A 10 18.91 3.96 -9.55
N ALA A 11 19.95 3.28 -9.05
CA ALA A 11 20.12 1.84 -9.28
C ALA A 11 18.96 1.02 -8.67
N PHE A 12 18.52 1.34 -7.46
CA PHE A 12 17.37 0.66 -6.85
C PHE A 12 16.06 0.94 -7.59
N ILE A 13 15.84 2.19 -8.01
CA ILE A 13 14.65 2.54 -8.80
C ILE A 13 14.62 1.75 -10.11
N ILE A 14 15.76 1.59 -10.80
CA ILE A 14 15.83 0.80 -12.04
C ILE A 14 15.50 -0.67 -11.78
N ILE A 15 16.03 -1.27 -10.72
CA ILE A 15 15.73 -2.67 -10.36
C ILE A 15 14.25 -2.85 -10.04
N ILE A 16 13.64 -1.92 -9.31
CA ILE A 16 12.21 -1.95 -9.00
C ILE A 16 11.39 -1.74 -10.27
N ALA A 17 11.77 -0.78 -11.11
CA ALA A 17 11.08 -0.46 -12.35
C ALA A 17 11.05 -1.66 -13.30
N THR A 18 12.19 -2.34 -13.52
CA THR A 18 12.23 -3.52 -14.40
C THR A 18 11.33 -4.64 -13.89
N PHE A 19 11.31 -4.89 -12.57
CA PHE A 19 10.42 -5.89 -11.99
C PHE A 19 8.94 -5.51 -12.14
N VAL A 20 8.59 -4.25 -11.85
CA VAL A 20 7.22 -3.75 -11.98
C VAL A 20 6.75 -3.76 -13.44
N THR A 21 7.62 -3.48 -14.41
CA THR A 21 7.32 -3.59 -15.85
C THR A 21 7.00 -5.04 -16.24
N VAL A 22 7.73 -6.03 -15.72
CA VAL A 22 7.40 -7.44 -15.97
C VAL A 22 6.02 -7.78 -15.44
N VAL A 23 5.68 -7.32 -14.22
CA VAL A 23 4.34 -7.50 -13.64
C VAL A 23 3.27 -6.82 -14.48
N GLN A 24 3.53 -5.61 -14.99
CA GLN A 24 2.62 -4.88 -15.86
C GLN A 24 2.27 -5.69 -17.12
N LEU A 25 3.28 -6.22 -17.81
CA LEU A 25 3.09 -7.02 -19.02
C LEU A 25 2.34 -8.34 -18.70
N CYS A 26 2.62 -8.97 -17.56
CA CYS A 26 1.86 -10.13 -17.11
C CYS A 26 0.38 -9.78 -16.83
N MET A 27 0.09 -8.63 -16.23
CA MET A 27 -1.30 -8.20 -16.00
C MET A 27 -2.03 -7.93 -17.31
N GLU A 28 -1.37 -7.31 -18.28
CA GLU A 28 -1.96 -7.03 -19.60
C GLU A 28 -2.30 -8.32 -20.35
N ALA A 29 -1.46 -9.36 -20.21
CA ALA A 29 -1.67 -10.64 -20.87
C ALA A 29 -2.75 -11.53 -20.23
N TRP A 30 -2.83 -11.58 -18.90
CA TRP A 30 -3.71 -12.53 -18.18
C TRP A 30 -4.92 -11.89 -17.50
N VAL A 31 -4.85 -10.62 -17.10
CA VAL A 31 -5.87 -9.95 -16.27
C VAL A 31 -6.14 -8.52 -16.77
N TYR A 32 -6.56 -8.41 -18.03
CA TYR A 32 -6.74 -7.11 -18.71
C TYR A 32 -7.76 -6.19 -18.01
N GLY A 33 -8.83 -6.73 -17.43
CA GLY A 33 -9.80 -5.94 -16.67
C GLY A 33 -9.18 -5.23 -15.45
N LEU A 34 -8.25 -5.88 -14.77
CA LEU A 34 -7.55 -5.28 -13.62
C LEU A 34 -6.50 -4.27 -14.08
N TYR A 35 -5.86 -4.50 -15.22
CA TYR A 35 -4.93 -3.55 -15.83
C TYR A 35 -5.60 -2.21 -16.18
N GLN A 36 -6.83 -2.21 -16.68
CA GLN A 36 -7.56 -0.97 -16.97
C GLN A 36 -7.80 -0.10 -15.74
N SER A 37 -8.04 -0.70 -14.57
CA SER A 37 -8.23 0.05 -13.31
C SER A 37 -6.92 0.39 -12.61
N LEU A 38 -5.92 -0.52 -12.63
CA LEU A 38 -4.67 -0.35 -11.88
C LEU A 38 -3.53 0.28 -12.69
N GLY A 39 -3.66 0.39 -14.02
CA GLY A 39 -2.58 0.78 -14.92
C GLY A 39 -1.91 2.10 -14.54
N ILE A 40 -2.68 3.09 -14.12
CA ILE A 40 -2.15 4.39 -13.68
C ILE A 40 -1.38 4.31 -12.35
N PHE A 41 -1.66 3.32 -11.52
CA PHE A 41 -0.97 3.12 -10.24
C PHE A 41 0.35 2.34 -10.38
N ILE A 42 0.56 1.63 -11.49
CA ILE A 42 1.79 0.84 -11.71
C ILE A 42 3.06 1.72 -11.67
N PRO A 43 3.14 2.87 -12.36
CA PRO A 43 4.27 3.79 -12.21
C PRO A 43 4.42 4.35 -10.78
N LEU A 44 3.30 4.55 -10.06
CA LEU A 44 3.32 5.03 -8.68
C LEU A 44 3.92 4.00 -7.70
N ILE A 45 3.87 2.70 -8.03
CA ILE A 45 4.53 1.65 -7.25
C ILE A 45 6.05 1.81 -7.33
N VAL A 46 6.60 2.13 -8.52
CA VAL A 46 8.05 2.28 -8.72
C VAL A 46 8.64 3.40 -7.86
N VAL A 47 7.90 4.50 -7.72
CA VAL A 47 8.33 5.67 -6.93
C VAL A 47 7.81 5.64 -5.48
N ASN A 48 7.27 4.51 -5.03
CA ASN A 48 6.74 4.41 -3.67
C ASN A 48 7.87 4.50 -2.62
N CYS A 49 7.72 5.43 -1.69
CA CYS A 49 8.73 5.73 -0.68
C CYS A 49 8.95 4.59 0.33
N LEU A 50 7.94 3.75 0.61
CA LEU A 50 8.08 2.59 1.49
C LEU A 50 9.00 1.55 0.85
N ILE A 51 8.79 1.24 -0.44
CA ILE A 51 9.58 0.24 -1.17
C ILE A 51 11.05 0.67 -1.26
N LEU A 52 11.30 1.90 -1.70
CA LEU A 52 12.66 2.44 -1.78
C LEU A 52 13.32 2.51 -0.39
N GLY A 53 12.58 2.96 0.62
CA GLY A 53 13.07 3.09 2.00
C GLY A 53 13.48 1.75 2.61
N ARG A 54 12.71 0.68 2.42
CA ARG A 54 13.08 -0.67 2.88
C ARG A 54 14.23 -1.26 2.07
N ALA A 55 14.24 -1.06 0.76
CA ALA A 55 15.33 -1.51 -0.10
C ALA A 55 16.68 -0.88 0.31
N GLU A 56 16.69 0.42 0.61
CA GLU A 56 17.88 1.11 1.05
C GLU A 56 18.27 0.78 2.50
N ALA A 57 17.33 0.84 3.44
CA ALA A 57 17.63 0.72 4.87
C ALA A 57 17.96 -0.72 5.30
N PHE A 58 17.26 -1.71 4.73
CA PHE A 58 17.33 -3.11 5.16
C PHE A 58 17.97 -4.01 4.10
N ALA A 59 17.40 -4.07 2.89
CA ALA A 59 17.83 -5.03 1.87
C ALA A 59 19.30 -4.81 1.42
N SER A 60 19.78 -3.56 1.42
CA SER A 60 21.16 -3.26 1.03
C SER A 60 22.25 -3.71 2.02
N LYS A 61 21.87 -4.08 3.25
CA LYS A 61 22.79 -4.38 4.36
C LYS A 61 22.62 -5.78 4.94
N ARG A 62 21.60 -6.53 4.51
CA ARG A 62 21.20 -7.84 5.06
C ARG A 62 21.32 -8.94 4.01
N PRO A 63 21.44 -10.22 4.41
CA PRO A 63 21.42 -11.33 3.47
C PRO A 63 20.06 -11.44 2.76
N VAL A 64 20.05 -12.10 1.60
CA VAL A 64 18.88 -12.17 0.71
C VAL A 64 17.64 -12.80 1.36
N LEU A 65 17.82 -13.81 2.22
CA LEU A 65 16.72 -14.49 2.89
C LEU A 65 16.02 -13.57 3.91
N ASP A 66 16.79 -12.89 4.76
CA ASP A 66 16.25 -11.93 5.73
C ASP A 66 15.52 -10.78 5.00
N ALA A 67 16.10 -10.30 3.90
CA ALA A 67 15.50 -9.24 3.09
C ALA A 67 14.19 -9.68 2.42
N ALA A 68 14.08 -10.94 1.99
CA ALA A 68 12.86 -11.50 1.41
C ALA A 68 11.73 -11.60 2.46
N VAL A 69 12.05 -12.06 3.67
CA VAL A 69 11.09 -12.13 4.79
C VAL A 69 10.62 -10.73 5.19
N ASP A 70 11.53 -9.75 5.26
CA ASP A 70 11.17 -8.35 5.51
C ASP A 70 10.23 -7.78 4.44
N GLY A 71 10.55 -8.04 3.16
CA GLY A 71 9.73 -7.60 2.04
C GLY A 71 8.32 -8.19 2.08
N LEU A 72 8.19 -9.49 2.38
CA LEU A 72 6.89 -10.15 2.54
C LEU A 72 6.11 -9.59 3.74
N GLY A 73 6.77 -9.42 4.89
CA GLY A 73 6.16 -8.85 6.08
C GLY A 73 5.66 -7.43 5.87
N MET A 74 6.47 -6.57 5.25
CA MET A 74 6.08 -5.19 4.93
C MET A 74 4.98 -5.12 3.88
N GLY A 75 5.02 -5.97 2.85
CA GLY A 75 3.96 -6.05 1.85
C GLY A 75 2.62 -6.47 2.47
N LEU A 76 2.61 -7.53 3.28
CA LEU A 76 1.41 -7.98 3.99
C LEU A 76 0.91 -6.92 4.97
N GLY A 77 1.80 -6.28 5.74
CA GLY A 77 1.42 -5.19 6.64
C GLY A 77 0.79 -4.00 5.90
N PHE A 78 1.36 -3.60 4.76
CA PHE A 78 0.83 -2.50 3.96
C PHE A 78 -0.54 -2.85 3.35
N THR A 79 -0.70 -4.06 2.82
CA THR A 79 -2.00 -4.52 2.28
C THR A 79 -3.07 -4.58 3.36
N LEU A 80 -2.76 -5.08 4.57
CA LEU A 80 -3.68 -5.10 5.70
C LEU A 80 -4.04 -3.69 6.17
N ALA A 81 -3.07 -2.78 6.26
CA ALA A 81 -3.32 -1.39 6.63
C ALA A 81 -4.27 -0.72 5.65
N LEU A 82 -4.03 -0.86 4.33
CA LEU A 82 -4.90 -0.32 3.29
C LEU A 82 -6.28 -0.98 3.27
N PHE A 83 -6.36 -2.30 3.54
CA PHE A 83 -7.63 -3.02 3.60
C PHE A 83 -8.51 -2.50 4.73
N ILE A 84 -7.96 -2.32 5.94
CA ILE A 84 -8.70 -1.76 7.09
C ILE A 84 -9.12 -0.32 6.80
N LEU A 85 -8.21 0.51 6.26
CA LEU A 85 -8.51 1.89 5.89
C LEU A 85 -9.63 1.97 4.84
N GLY A 86 -9.56 1.10 3.82
CA GLY A 86 -10.57 0.98 2.77
C GLY A 86 -11.92 0.55 3.34
N ALA A 87 -11.95 -0.50 4.17
CA ALA A 87 -13.16 -1.00 4.80
C ALA A 87 -13.86 0.07 5.65
N VAL A 88 -13.11 0.78 6.50
CA VAL A 88 -13.65 1.89 7.29
C VAL A 88 -14.21 2.98 6.37
N ARG A 89 -13.51 3.34 5.29
CA ARG A 89 -13.97 4.35 4.35
C ARG A 89 -15.18 3.92 3.52
N GLU A 90 -15.32 2.64 3.19
CA GLU A 90 -16.48 2.09 2.49
C GLU A 90 -17.71 2.10 3.39
N ILE A 91 -17.58 1.64 4.64
CA ILE A 91 -18.68 1.63 5.63
C ILE A 91 -19.23 3.03 5.87
N PHE A 92 -18.37 4.03 6.11
CA PHE A 92 -18.79 5.39 6.40
C PHE A 92 -19.05 6.23 5.14
N GLY A 93 -18.49 5.85 3.99
CA GLY A 93 -18.63 6.57 2.73
C GLY A 93 -19.90 6.17 1.98
N SER A 94 -20.13 4.87 1.78
CA SER A 94 -21.23 4.34 0.96
C SER A 94 -22.24 3.51 1.76
N GLY A 95 -21.98 3.22 3.04
CA GLY A 95 -22.86 2.37 3.85
C GLY A 95 -22.80 0.89 3.47
N ALA A 96 -21.80 0.50 2.68
CA ALA A 96 -21.58 -0.86 2.21
C ALA A 96 -20.23 -1.40 2.68
N LEU A 97 -20.10 -2.72 2.72
CA LEU A 97 -18.86 -3.41 2.96
C LEU A 97 -18.70 -4.52 1.91
N LEU A 98 -17.65 -4.43 1.09
CA LEU A 98 -17.37 -5.40 0.03
C LEU A 98 -18.56 -5.61 -0.92
N GLY A 99 -19.33 -4.55 -1.16
CA GLY A 99 -20.55 -4.57 -1.99
C GLY A 99 -21.83 -5.05 -1.29
N PHE A 100 -21.77 -5.47 -0.02
CA PHE A 100 -22.98 -5.75 0.78
C PHE A 100 -23.44 -4.48 1.50
N THR A 101 -24.68 -4.06 1.26
CA THR A 101 -25.27 -2.89 1.93
C THR A 101 -25.57 -3.23 3.39
N LEU A 102 -24.86 -2.58 4.32
CA LEU A 102 -25.05 -2.78 5.76
C LEU A 102 -26.13 -1.85 6.31
N PHE A 103 -26.21 -0.64 5.75
CA PHE A 103 -27.25 0.32 6.07
C PHE A 103 -28.25 0.35 4.90
N GLY A 104 -29.54 0.20 5.21
CA GLY A 104 -30.61 0.18 4.21
C GLY A 104 -30.73 1.48 3.41
N ALA A 105 -31.76 1.57 2.55
CA ALA A 105 -31.98 2.65 1.57
C ALA A 105 -32.09 4.10 2.12
N GLY A 106 -31.94 4.33 3.44
CA GLY A 106 -31.95 5.64 4.08
C GLY A 106 -30.58 6.20 4.46
N TYR A 107 -29.48 5.51 4.15
CA TYR A 107 -28.13 6.00 4.47
C TYR A 107 -27.71 7.11 3.49
N GLN A 108 -27.46 8.32 4.02
CA GLN A 108 -26.86 9.39 3.23
C GLN A 108 -25.34 9.24 3.26
N PRO A 109 -24.69 9.00 2.11
CA PRO A 109 -23.25 8.80 2.05
C PRO A 109 -22.50 10.04 2.54
N ILE A 110 -21.56 9.85 3.46
CA ILE A 110 -20.72 10.93 3.97
C ILE A 110 -19.64 11.22 2.94
N LEU A 111 -19.90 12.17 2.03
CA LEU A 111 -18.98 12.58 0.95
C LEU A 111 -17.58 12.96 1.45
N LEU A 112 -17.49 13.48 2.68
CA LEU A 112 -16.21 13.82 3.34
C LEU A 112 -15.28 12.60 3.46
N MET A 113 -15.83 11.40 3.65
CA MET A 113 -15.05 10.17 3.85
C MET A 113 -14.47 9.60 2.54
N ILE A 114 -15.15 9.89 1.42
CA ILE A 114 -14.72 9.48 0.08
C ILE A 114 -13.59 10.40 -0.42
N LEU A 115 -13.65 11.68 -0.05
CA LEU A 115 -12.62 12.66 -0.41
C LEU A 115 -11.27 12.44 0.32
N PRO A 116 -10.16 12.99 -0.19
CA PRO A 116 -8.83 12.91 0.44
C PRO A 116 -8.78 13.29 1.94
N PRO A 117 -9.43 14.36 2.45
CA PRO A 117 -9.48 14.66 3.88
C PRO A 117 -9.99 13.50 4.75
N GLY A 118 -10.98 12.73 4.28
CA GLY A 118 -11.49 11.56 4.99
C GLY A 118 -10.45 10.45 5.17
N ALA A 119 -9.55 10.28 4.19
CA ALA A 119 -8.45 9.32 4.26
C ALA A 119 -7.43 9.70 5.35
N PHE A 120 -7.10 10.99 5.50
CA PHE A 120 -6.19 11.45 6.54
C PHE A 120 -6.78 11.34 7.95
N ILE A 121 -8.07 11.67 8.11
CA ILE A 121 -8.77 11.53 9.39
C ILE A 121 -8.84 10.06 9.82
N SER A 122 -9.23 9.17 8.92
CA SER A 122 -9.31 7.73 9.20
C SER A 122 -7.93 7.12 9.48
N LEU A 123 -6.89 7.51 8.75
CA LEU A 123 -5.51 7.12 9.06
C LEU A 123 -5.08 7.60 10.46
N GLY A 124 -5.37 8.87 10.80
CA GLY A 124 -5.04 9.44 12.11
C GLY A 124 -5.75 8.71 13.26
N LEU A 125 -7.02 8.37 13.11
CA LEU A 125 -7.77 7.58 14.09
C LEU A 125 -7.21 6.16 14.22
N LEU A 126 -6.87 5.51 13.10
CA LEU A 126 -6.27 4.18 13.10
C LEU A 126 -4.93 4.19 13.85
N LEU A 127 -4.08 5.19 13.59
CA LEU A 127 -2.83 5.38 14.32
C LEU A 127 -3.07 5.65 15.80
N ALA A 128 -4.04 6.47 16.17
CA ALA A 128 -4.37 6.74 17.57
C ALA A 128 -4.81 5.47 18.32
N VAL A 129 -5.61 4.63 17.68
CA VAL A 129 -6.05 3.33 18.23
C VAL A 129 -4.86 2.39 18.38
N MET A 130 -4.02 2.24 17.36
CA MET A 130 -2.82 1.41 17.44
C MET A 130 -1.89 1.87 18.56
N ASN A 131 -1.65 3.17 18.67
CA ASN A 131 -0.78 3.73 19.71
C ASN A 131 -1.36 3.51 21.12
N LYS A 132 -2.69 3.54 21.27
CA LYS A 132 -3.36 3.20 22.53
C LYS A 132 -3.21 1.71 22.90
N PHE A 133 -3.26 0.81 21.92
CA PHE A 133 -3.03 -0.62 22.15
C PHE A 133 -1.57 -0.91 22.49
N GLU A 134 -0.63 -0.20 21.87
CA GLU A 134 0.80 -0.31 22.16
C GLU A 134 1.15 0.22 23.55
N ALA A 135 0.60 1.38 23.94
CA ALA A 135 0.74 1.95 25.27
C ALA A 135 0.12 1.10 26.39
N ARG A 136 -0.81 0.18 26.06
CA ARG A 136 -1.35 -0.81 27.01
C ARG A 136 -0.45 -2.04 27.18
N LYS A 137 0.49 -2.26 26.25
CA LYS A 137 1.35 -3.44 26.19
C LYS A 137 2.75 -3.18 26.75
N SER A 138 3.17 -1.91 26.83
CA SER A 138 4.32 -1.44 27.62
C SER A 138 3.94 -1.18 29.06
#